data_AF-A0A7S2MFU2-F1
#
_entry.id   AF-A0A7S2MFU2-F1
#
_cell.length_a   1.000
_cell.length_b   1.000
_cell.length_c   1.000
_cell.angle_alpha   90.00
_cell.angle_beta   90.00
_cell.angle_gamma   90.00
#
_symmetry.space_group_name_H-M   'P 1'
#
loop_
_entity.id
_entity.type
_entity.pdbx_description
1 polymer ?
#
loop_
_entity_poly.entity_id
_entity_poly.type
_entity_poly.pdbx_seq_one_letter_code
_entity_poly.pdbx_strand_id
1 'polypeptide(L)'
;ESVALQVCRCLLLLRERTQQQRIMAAKAVVKNVDMPPDMLEFAIKEATIALDSFNTEKEVAQAVRNAFVKSYNGVWHCMVGTNFGAFSTYEESHFVYFYVGQTAVLLFKTG
;
A
#
# COMPACT_ATOMS: atom_id res chain seq x y z
N GLU A 1 1.42 -45.86 2.57
CA GLU A 1 1.13 -44.49 2.10
C GLU A 1 2.46 -43.76 1.92
N SER A 2 2.71 -43.27 0.71
CA SER A 2 4.06 -42.98 0.21
C SER A 2 4.61 -41.65 0.74
N VAL A 3 5.89 -41.66 1.14
CA VAL A 3 6.68 -40.49 1.56
C VAL A 3 6.59 -39.33 0.55
N ALA A 4 6.32 -39.64 -0.73
CA ALA A 4 6.11 -38.67 -1.81
C ALA A 4 4.95 -37.67 -1.56
N LEU A 5 3.85 -38.08 -0.92
CA LEU A 5 2.74 -37.16 -0.62
C LEU A 5 3.11 -36.15 0.48
N GLN A 6 3.93 -36.55 1.45
CA GLN A 6 4.39 -35.66 2.52
C GLN A 6 5.32 -34.56 1.97
N VAL A 7 6.13 -34.88 0.95
CA VAL A 7 7.01 -33.92 0.27
C VAL A 7 6.21 -32.92 -0.58
N CYS A 8 5.18 -33.36 -1.31
CA CYS A 8 4.28 -32.45 -2.03
C CYS A 8 3.51 -31.50 -1.10
N ARG A 9 3.07 -31.98 0.07
CA ARG A 9 2.40 -31.15 1.08
C ARG A 9 3.35 -30.13 1.70
N CYS A 10 4.62 -30.50 1.88
CA CYS A 10 5.68 -29.58 2.31
C CYS A 10 6.01 -28.53 1.24
N LEU A 11 6.06 -28.90 -0.04
CA LEU A 11 6.30 -27.96 -1.16
C LEU A 11 5.13 -27.00 -1.39
N LEU A 12 3.87 -27.41 -1.17
CA LEU A 12 2.72 -26.51 -1.19
C LEU A 12 2.77 -25.49 -0.03
N LEU A 13 3.12 -25.93 1.18
CA LEU A 13 3.34 -25.02 2.31
C LEU A 13 4.52 -24.07 2.09
N LEU A 14 5.59 -24.51 1.41
CA LEU A 14 6.71 -23.63 1.05
C LEU A 14 6.35 -22.62 -0.05
N ARG A 15 5.40 -22.97 -0.94
CA ARG A 15 4.79 -22.05 -1.92
C ARG A 15 3.87 -21.03 -1.25
N GLU A 16 3.13 -21.43 -0.22
CA GLU A 16 2.36 -20.52 0.64
C GLU A 16 3.29 -19.61 1.47
N ARG A 17 4.44 -20.12 1.96
CA ARG A 17 5.50 -19.31 2.59
C ARG A 17 6.10 -18.26 1.64
N THR A 18 6.20 -18.53 0.33
CA THR A 18 6.68 -17.54 -0.66
C THR A 18 5.64 -16.48 -0.98
N GLN A 19 4.34 -16.79 -0.93
CA GLN A 19 3.29 -15.77 -1.00
C GLN A 19 3.26 -14.89 0.25
N GLN A 20 3.52 -15.45 1.43
CA GLN A 20 3.61 -14.67 2.68
C GLN A 20 4.88 -13.81 2.75
N GLN A 21 5.97 -14.20 2.09
CA GLN A 21 7.22 -13.42 2.00
C GLN A 21 7.17 -12.21 1.03
N ARG A 22 6.11 -12.05 0.22
CA ARG A 22 5.90 -10.82 -0.57
C ARG A 22 5.23 -9.69 0.23
N ILE A 23 4.78 -9.97 1.45
CA ILE A 23 4.34 -9.00 2.45
C ILE A 23 5.57 -8.36 3.13
N MET A 24 6.51 -7.85 2.32
CA MET A 24 7.74 -7.20 2.78
C MET A 24 7.84 -5.77 2.23
N ALA A 25 6.77 -5.02 2.47
CA ALA A 25 6.81 -3.57 2.59
C ALA A 25 6.06 -3.28 3.90
N ALA A 26 6.82 -3.05 4.98
CA ALA A 26 6.40 -2.76 6.36
C ALA A 26 4.90 -2.97 6.68
N LYS A 27 4.47 -4.22 6.94
CA LYS A 27 3.12 -4.64 7.40
C LYS A 27 2.05 -3.54 7.31
N ALA A 28 1.72 -3.11 6.09
CA ALA A 28 0.78 -2.03 5.90
C ALA A 28 -0.61 -2.49 6.36
N VAL A 29 -1.24 -1.74 7.27
CA VAL A 29 -2.58 -2.04 7.79
C VAL A 29 -3.58 -1.16 7.06
N VAL A 30 -4.26 -1.74 6.07
CA VAL A 30 -5.31 -1.06 5.32
C VAL A 30 -6.54 -0.90 6.20
N LYS A 31 -7.06 0.33 6.30
CA LYS A 31 -8.26 0.67 7.08
C LYS A 31 -9.48 0.79 6.19
N ASN A 32 -9.30 1.48 5.07
CA ASN A 32 -10.36 1.63 4.08
C ASN A 32 -9.73 1.68 2.70
N VAL A 33 -10.34 0.98 1.75
CA VAL A 33 -9.86 0.93 0.37
C VAL A 33 -11.05 0.95 -0.56
N ASP A 34 -10.99 1.84 -1.54
CA ASP A 34 -11.92 1.96 -2.64
C ASP A 34 -11.08 2.23 -3.90
N MET A 35 -10.37 1.18 -4.35
CA MET A 35 -9.55 1.14 -5.57
C MET A 35 -9.19 -0.32 -5.92
N PRO A 36 -8.80 -0.63 -7.18
CA PRO A 36 -8.43 -1.98 -7.57
C PRO A 36 -7.16 -2.48 -6.86
N PRO A 37 -7.01 -3.82 -6.69
CA PRO A 37 -5.91 -4.41 -5.91
C PRO A 37 -4.52 -4.07 -6.47
N ASP A 38 -4.38 -4.01 -7.80
CA ASP A 38 -3.11 -3.65 -8.45
C ASP A 38 -2.66 -2.22 -8.08
N MET A 39 -3.62 -1.29 -7.96
CA MET A 39 -3.36 0.10 -7.57
C MET A 39 -3.07 0.20 -6.07
N LEU A 40 -3.73 -0.61 -5.25
CA LEU A 40 -3.45 -0.71 -3.81
C LEU A 40 -2.02 -1.21 -3.56
N GLU A 41 -1.59 -2.26 -4.25
CA GLU A 41 -0.22 -2.78 -4.14
C GLU A 41 0.80 -1.72 -4.54
N PHE A 42 0.52 -0.95 -5.61
CA PHE A 42 1.35 0.17 -6.01
C PHE A 42 1.40 1.27 -4.94
N ALA A 43 0.26 1.63 -4.34
CA ALA A 43 0.19 2.62 -3.26
C ALA A 43 1.05 2.24 -2.05
N ILE A 44 0.92 0.99 -1.58
CA ILE A 44 1.67 0.48 -0.43
C ILE A 44 3.16 0.45 -0.73
N LYS A 45 3.54 0.00 -1.94
CA LYS A 45 4.93 -0.08 -2.36
C LYS A 45 5.58 1.32 -2.42
N GLU A 46 4.96 2.27 -3.11
CA GLU A 46 5.49 3.63 -3.24
C GLU A 46 5.55 4.33 -1.87
N ALA A 47 4.55 4.14 -1.01
CA ALA A 47 4.56 4.69 0.34
C ALA A 47 5.70 4.10 1.20
N THR A 48 5.97 2.79 1.07
CA THR A 48 7.07 2.16 1.80
C THR A 48 8.42 2.70 1.33
N ILE A 49 8.62 2.78 0.01
CA ILE A 49 9.86 3.33 -0.56
C ILE A 49 10.06 4.79 -0.13
N ALA A 50 8.99 5.58 -0.15
CA ALA A 50 9.04 6.98 0.25
C ALA A 50 9.36 7.13 1.75
N LEU A 51 8.77 6.30 2.61
CA LEU A 51 9.06 6.30 4.06
C LEU A 51 10.50 5.86 4.37
N ASP A 52 11.09 4.99 3.57
CA ASP A 52 12.49 4.58 3.72
C ASP A 52 13.47 5.63 3.18
N SER A 53 13.05 6.42 2.19
CA SER A 53 13.91 7.40 1.50
C SER A 53 13.88 8.79 2.13
N PHE A 54 12.77 9.17 2.76
CA PHE A 54 12.53 10.52 3.26
C PHE A 54 12.18 10.52 4.74
N ASN A 55 12.73 11.48 5.49
CA ASN A 55 12.49 11.62 6.93
C ASN A 55 11.34 12.58 7.27
N THR A 56 10.84 13.37 6.30
CA THR A 56 9.78 14.34 6.55
C THR A 56 8.46 13.90 5.91
N GLU A 57 7.36 13.98 6.68
CA GLU A 57 6.01 13.58 6.21
C GLU A 57 5.61 14.30 4.93
N LYS A 58 6.03 15.56 4.77
CA LYS A 58 5.79 16.37 3.58
C LYS A 58 6.44 15.78 2.33
N GLU A 59 7.71 15.37 2.42
CA GLU A 59 8.44 14.79 1.29
C GLU A 59 7.86 13.43 0.91
N VAL A 60 7.50 12.61 1.91
CA VAL A 60 6.82 11.32 1.70
C VAL A 60 5.49 11.54 0.95
N ALA A 61 4.65 12.46 1.42
CA ALA A 61 3.39 12.78 0.77
C ALA A 61 3.57 13.27 -0.67
N GLN A 62 4.57 14.12 -0.91
CA GLN A 62 4.90 14.61 -2.25
C GLN A 62 5.40 13.49 -3.18
N ALA A 63 6.26 12.60 -2.69
CA ALA A 63 6.79 11.48 -3.47
C ALA A 63 5.66 10.54 -3.93
N VAL A 64 4.80 10.11 -3.01
CA VAL A 64 3.66 9.22 -3.31
C VAL A 64 2.68 9.89 -4.27
N ARG A 65 2.33 11.17 -4.03
CA ARG A 65 1.46 11.93 -4.94
C ARG A 65 2.04 12.00 -6.35
N ASN A 66 3.33 12.34 -6.48
CA ASN A 66 3.97 12.49 -7.78
C ASN A 66 4.04 11.16 -8.55
N ALA A 67 4.25 10.04 -7.86
CA ALA A 67 4.18 8.71 -8.47
C ALA A 67 2.80 8.42 -9.05
N PHE A 68 1.72 8.76 -8.33
CA PHE A 68 0.35 8.57 -8.78
C PHE A 68 -0.04 9.51 -9.93
N VAL A 69 0.35 10.78 -9.87
CA VAL A 69 0.13 11.74 -10.96
C VAL A 69 0.81 11.26 -12.25
N LYS A 70 1.99 10.65 -12.16
CA LYS A 70 2.73 10.13 -13.31
C LYS A 70 2.12 8.86 -13.91
N SER A 71 1.62 7.95 -13.07
CA SER A 71 1.12 6.64 -13.51
C SER A 71 -0.36 6.66 -13.92
N TYR A 72 -1.19 7.46 -13.24
CA TYR A 72 -2.65 7.42 -13.38
C TYR A 72 -3.26 8.73 -13.87
N ASN A 73 -2.46 9.78 -14.06
CA ASN A 73 -2.88 11.13 -14.45
C ASN A 73 -3.93 11.72 -13.47
N GLY A 74 -4.33 12.98 -13.70
CA GLY A 74 -5.33 13.67 -12.87
C GLY A 74 -4.77 14.32 -11.60
N VAL A 75 -5.68 14.81 -10.73
CA VAL A 75 -5.31 15.56 -9.53
C VAL A 75 -5.40 14.65 -8.31
N TRP A 76 -4.22 14.22 -7.84
CA TRP A 76 -4.09 13.41 -6.64
C TRP A 76 -3.73 14.24 -5.42
N HIS A 77 -4.30 13.86 -4.28
CA HIS A 77 -4.01 14.41 -2.97
C HIS A 77 -3.50 13.30 -2.06
N CYS A 78 -2.39 13.55 -1.38
CA CYS A 78 -1.79 12.63 -0.42
C CYS A 78 -1.57 13.35 0.90
N MET A 79 -1.95 12.73 2.00
CA MET A 79 -1.71 13.18 3.36
C MET A 79 -1.01 12.07 4.12
N VAL A 80 0.05 12.44 4.83
CA VAL A 80 0.85 11.53 5.64
C VAL A 80 0.97 12.15 7.02
N GLY A 81 0.74 11.35 8.07
CA GLY A 81 0.84 11.83 9.44
C GLY A 81 0.50 10.76 10.47
N THR A 82 0.92 10.97 11.72
CA THR A 82 0.59 10.07 12.83
C THR A 82 -0.84 10.25 13.34
N ASN A 83 -1.33 11.50 13.38
CA ASN A 83 -2.66 11.84 13.88
C ASN A 83 -3.31 12.91 13.01
N PHE A 84 -4.27 12.53 12.19
CA PHE A 84 -5.07 13.46 11.41
C PHE A 84 -6.47 12.91 11.15
N GLY A 85 -7.43 13.81 11.01
CA GLY A 85 -8.76 13.52 10.49
C GLY A 85 -8.96 14.31 9.21
N ALA A 86 -9.46 13.65 8.17
CA ALA A 86 -9.77 14.30 6.90
C ALA A 86 -11.19 13.89 6.46
N PHE A 87 -11.97 14.88 6.04
CA PHE A 87 -13.24 14.67 5.36
C PHE A 87 -13.09 15.24 3.95
N SER A 88 -13.26 14.41 2.93
CA SER A 88 -13.08 14.81 1.54
C SER A 88 -14.07 14.06 0.65
N THR A 89 -14.65 14.77 -0.31
CA THR A 89 -15.43 14.18 -1.40
C THR A 89 -14.46 13.72 -2.48
N TYR A 90 -14.33 12.41 -2.66
CA TYR A 90 -13.43 11.79 -3.63
C TYR A 90 -14.22 11.15 -4.77
N GLU A 91 -13.56 10.94 -5.91
CA GLU A 91 -14.14 10.13 -6.99
C GLU A 91 -14.21 8.65 -6.57
N GLU A 92 -15.28 7.95 -6.94
CA GLU A 92 -15.41 6.51 -6.71
C GLU A 92 -14.18 5.75 -7.26
N SER A 93 -13.76 4.69 -6.57
CA SER A 93 -12.65 3.81 -6.98
C SER A 93 -11.25 4.44 -6.97
N HIS A 94 -11.06 5.62 -6.37
CA HIS A 94 -9.75 6.29 -6.27
C HIS A 94 -9.45 6.77 -4.85
N PHE A 95 -9.70 5.93 -3.84
CA PHE A 95 -9.48 6.26 -2.44
C PHE A 95 -8.79 5.12 -1.68
N VAL A 96 -7.79 5.45 -0.86
CA VAL A 96 -7.16 4.49 0.05
C VAL A 96 -6.68 5.17 1.33
N TYR A 97 -6.91 4.48 2.45
CA TYR A 97 -6.45 4.86 3.77
C TYR A 97 -5.82 3.65 4.47
N PHE A 98 -4.54 3.77 4.80
CA PHE A 98 -3.77 2.70 5.41
C PHE A 98 -2.69 3.24 6.35
N TYR A 99 -2.16 2.36 7.19
CA TYR A 99 -1.04 2.65 8.09
C TYR A 99 0.18 1.87 7.67
N VAL A 100 1.35 2.52 7.71
CA VAL A 100 2.65 1.86 7.62
C VAL A 100 3.37 2.11 8.94
N GLY A 101 3.46 1.07 9.78
CA GLY A 101 3.91 1.23 11.16
C GLY A 101 2.98 2.13 11.97
N GLN A 102 3.47 3.30 12.37
CA GLN A 102 2.73 4.30 13.15
C GLN A 102 2.24 5.49 12.30
N THR A 103 2.62 5.53 11.02
CA THR A 103 2.29 6.63 10.12
C THR A 103 1.07 6.25 9.29
N ALA A 104 0.03 7.07 9.33
CA ALA A 104 -1.12 6.94 8.44
C ALA A 104 -0.82 7.62 7.11
N VAL A 105 -1.28 6.98 6.03
CA VAL A 105 -1.22 7.47 4.65
C VAL A 105 -2.64 7.46 4.10
N LEU A 106 -3.08 8.63 3.66
CA LEU A 106 -4.35 8.86 3.00
C LEU A 106 -4.06 9.36 1.58
N LEU A 107 -4.63 8.69 0.58
CA LEU A 107 -4.47 9.06 -0.82
C LEU A 107 -5.83 9.03 -1.49
N PHE A 108 -6.18 10.10 -2.20
CA PHE A 108 -7.40 10.19 -2.98
C PHE A 108 -7.25 11.06 -4.21
N LYS A 109 -8.11 10.83 -5.21
CA LYS A 109 -8.21 11.64 -6.42
C LYS A 109 -9.41 12.58 -6.35
N THR A 110 -9.23 13.79 -6.88
CA THR A 110 -10.31 14.75 -7.13
C THR A 110 -10.32 15.14 -8.60
N GLY A 111 -11.50 15.46 -9.12
CA GLY A 111 -11.67 16.05 -10.45
C GLY A 111 -12.41 15.18 -11.43
#